data_AF-A0A9X2UAT0-F1
#
_entry.id   AF-A0A9X2UAT0-F1
#
_cell.length_a   1.000
_cell.length_b   1.000
_cell.length_c   1.000
_cell.angle_alpha   90.00
_cell.angle_beta   90.00
_cell.angle_gamma   90.00
#
_symmetry.space_group_name_H-M   'P 1'
#
loop_
_entity.id
_entity.type
_entity.pdbx_description
1 polymer ?
#
loop_
_entity_poly.entity_id
_entity_poly.type
_entity_poly.pdbx_seq_one_letter_code
_entity_poly.pdbx_strand_id
1 'polypeptide(L)'
;ALNSTSATSPEIRLSVRLDCTQTNVLLLSYLVMSGRATKTFEQTLVHDSSTLHLRSFYKPQLERYFRLFLRDQVKVVLFERFVEETQTVIDEVCSYLGFSDSIDLKEVETHANASWYPRWPKTYFAINYLLKGKMDRYRHHWPGDPSEYHTSDISFKERLLRSLLIRLRRRLPKQDSYPSMDDSLQERLTRLYARKNRGIGNLVEANVGKYWPFD
;
A
#
# COMPACT_ATOMS: atom_id res chain seq x y z
N ALA A 1 31.85 28.29 -23.15
CA ALA A 1 31.61 26.83 -23.12
C ALA A 1 30.90 26.52 -21.82
N LEU A 2 29.59 26.34 -21.87
CA LEU A 2 28.76 26.03 -20.70
C LEU A 2 28.84 24.52 -20.46
N ASN A 3 29.31 24.16 -19.27
CA ASN A 3 29.42 22.78 -18.82
C ASN A 3 28.03 22.12 -18.78
N SER A 4 27.85 21.10 -19.62
CA SER A 4 26.74 20.15 -19.55
C SER A 4 26.83 19.39 -18.23
N THR A 5 26.00 19.75 -17.27
CA THR A 5 25.75 18.95 -16.07
C THR A 5 25.06 17.67 -16.51
N SER A 6 25.82 16.57 -16.51
CA SER A 6 25.32 15.21 -16.72
C SER A 6 24.42 14.81 -15.54
N ALA A 7 23.13 15.13 -15.63
CA ALA A 7 22.11 14.57 -14.76
C ALA A 7 21.80 13.14 -15.23
N THR A 8 22.70 12.18 -14.96
CA THR A 8 22.50 10.78 -15.33
C THR A 8 22.96 9.85 -14.21
N SER A 9 22.04 9.53 -13.31
CA SER A 9 21.93 8.15 -12.80
C SER A 9 20.57 7.62 -13.24
N PRO A 10 20.45 7.03 -14.44
CA PRO A 10 19.17 6.61 -14.99
C PRO A 10 18.86 5.13 -14.67
N GLU A 11 19.30 4.63 -13.51
CA GLU A 11 18.96 3.27 -13.06
C GLU A 11 17.94 3.34 -11.92
N ILE A 12 16.77 3.90 -12.20
CA ILE A 12 15.63 3.78 -11.29
C ILE A 12 14.97 2.44 -11.59
N ARG A 13 15.21 1.47 -10.71
CA ARG A 13 14.68 0.13 -10.83
C ARG A 13 13.49 -0.01 -9.89
N LEU A 14 12.29 -0.17 -10.46
CA LEU A 14 11.01 -0.07 -9.77
C LEU A 14 10.32 -1.45 -9.72
N SER A 15 10.04 -1.96 -8.52
CA SER A 15 9.24 -3.19 -8.32
C SER A 15 7.81 -2.83 -7.89
N VAL A 16 6.79 -3.49 -8.45
CA VAL A 16 5.37 -3.17 -8.24
C VAL A 16 4.59 -4.41 -7.83
N ARG A 17 3.90 -4.36 -6.68
CA ARG A 17 3.00 -5.41 -6.18
C ARG A 17 1.59 -5.25 -6.73
N LEU A 18 0.96 -6.37 -7.12
CA LEU A 18 -0.21 -6.35 -7.97
C LEU A 18 -1.32 -7.35 -7.55
N ASP A 19 -2.04 -7.11 -6.44
CA ASP A 19 -3.39 -7.65 -6.23
C ASP A 19 -4.33 -6.47 -5.97
N CYS A 20 -5.20 -6.15 -6.92
CA CYS A 20 -6.03 -4.94 -6.83
C CYS A 20 -7.03 -4.97 -5.67
N THR A 21 -7.64 -6.12 -5.39
CA THR A 21 -8.79 -6.18 -4.47
C THR A 21 -8.30 -6.33 -3.03
N GLN A 22 -7.39 -7.27 -2.78
CA GLN A 22 -6.84 -7.48 -1.44
C GLN A 22 -5.97 -6.29 -1.00
N THR A 23 -5.22 -5.66 -1.92
CA THR A 23 -4.41 -4.47 -1.58
C THR A 23 -5.26 -3.32 -1.07
N ASN A 24 -6.48 -3.13 -1.60
CA ASN A 24 -7.37 -2.07 -1.12
C ASN A 24 -7.93 -2.36 0.27
N VAL A 25 -8.25 -3.62 0.58
CA VAL A 25 -8.68 -4.03 1.93
C VAL A 25 -7.53 -3.90 2.93
N LEU A 26 -6.31 -4.28 2.53
CA LEU A 26 -5.09 -4.08 3.31
C LEU A 26 -4.86 -2.60 3.62
N LEU A 27 -4.94 -1.75 2.59
CA LEU A 27 -4.73 -0.32 2.71
C LEU A 27 -5.77 0.31 3.63
N LEU A 28 -7.06 -0.02 3.47
CA LEU A 28 -8.08 0.46 4.39
C LEU A 28 -7.81 0.01 5.82
N SER A 29 -7.49 -1.27 6.03
CA SER A 29 -7.20 -1.82 7.35
C SER A 29 -6.04 -1.08 8.02
N TYR A 30 -4.97 -0.81 7.26
CA TYR A 30 -3.87 0.05 7.71
C TYR A 30 -4.35 1.47 8.06
N LEU A 31 -5.22 2.08 7.26
CA LEU A 31 -5.79 3.40 7.55
C LEU A 31 -6.67 3.37 8.82
N VAL A 32 -7.42 2.29 9.06
CA VAL A 32 -8.20 2.09 10.29
C VAL A 32 -7.27 1.96 11.50
N MET A 33 -6.19 1.18 11.37
CA MET A 33 -5.19 0.92 12.41
C MET A 33 -4.23 2.08 12.68
N SER A 34 -4.02 2.96 11.71
CA SER A 34 -3.27 4.21 11.90
C SER A 34 -4.14 5.34 12.46
N GLY A 35 -5.47 5.17 12.43
CA GLY A 35 -6.42 6.18 12.91
C GLY A 35 -6.86 7.18 11.84
N ARG A 36 -6.52 6.94 10.57
CA ARG A 36 -6.77 7.83 9.44
C ARG A 36 -8.12 7.59 8.77
N ALA A 37 -8.63 6.35 8.80
CA ALA A 37 -9.94 6.02 8.26
C ALA A 37 -11.04 6.21 9.31
N THR A 38 -12.12 6.90 8.92
CA THR A 38 -13.33 7.14 9.73
C THR A 38 -14.60 6.63 9.07
N LYS A 39 -14.50 6.09 7.85
CA LYS A 39 -15.60 5.62 7.02
C LYS A 39 -15.41 4.15 6.68
N THR A 40 -16.50 3.47 6.31
CA THR A 40 -16.43 2.08 5.84
C THR A 40 -15.64 1.97 4.54
N PHE A 41 -15.32 0.74 4.13
CA PHE A 41 -14.62 0.50 2.87
C PHE A 41 -15.37 1.07 1.68
N GLU A 42 -16.66 0.76 1.59
CA GLU A 42 -17.59 1.18 0.54
C GLU A 42 -17.68 2.70 0.46
N GLN A 43 -17.85 3.34 1.61
CA GLN A 43 -17.91 4.79 1.70
C GLN A 43 -16.57 5.43 1.31
N THR A 44 -15.44 4.79 1.65
CA THR A 44 -14.11 5.28 1.27
C THR A 44 -13.89 5.13 -0.23
N LEU A 45 -14.33 4.03 -0.85
CA LEU A 45 -14.26 3.85 -2.30
C LEU A 45 -15.07 4.92 -3.06
N VAL A 46 -16.26 5.27 -2.55
CA VAL A 46 -17.13 6.28 -3.18
C VAL A 46 -16.59 7.70 -3.00
N HIS A 47 -16.10 8.04 -1.81
CA HIS A 47 -15.77 9.43 -1.46
C HIS A 47 -14.28 9.77 -1.56
N ASP A 48 -13.39 8.79 -1.52
CA ASP A 48 -11.93 8.95 -1.59
C ASP A 48 -11.35 7.99 -2.64
N SER A 49 -11.94 8.05 -3.84
CA SER A 49 -11.59 7.18 -4.96
C SER A 49 -10.13 7.32 -5.40
N SER A 50 -9.50 8.45 -5.11
CA SER A 50 -8.13 8.75 -5.54
C SER A 50 -7.08 7.92 -4.78
N THR A 51 -7.29 7.65 -3.50
CA THR A 51 -6.30 6.93 -2.68
C THR A 51 -6.36 5.42 -2.87
N LEU A 52 -7.55 4.86 -3.08
CA LEU A 52 -7.76 3.42 -3.25
C LEU A 52 -7.70 3.00 -4.73
N HIS A 53 -8.58 3.51 -5.58
CA HIS A 53 -8.70 3.02 -6.95
C HIS A 53 -7.51 3.36 -7.83
N LEU A 54 -6.98 4.59 -7.75
CA LEU A 54 -5.90 5.00 -8.65
C LEU A 54 -4.66 4.14 -8.45
N ARG A 55 -4.39 3.67 -7.22
CA ARG A 55 -3.26 2.79 -6.91
C ARG A 55 -3.40 1.39 -7.50
N SER A 56 -4.63 0.93 -7.72
CA SER A 56 -4.94 -0.37 -8.32
C SER A 56 -5.07 -0.32 -9.85
N PHE A 57 -5.01 0.86 -10.47
CA PHE A 57 -4.98 1.00 -11.93
C PHE A 57 -3.54 0.90 -12.44
N TYR A 58 -3.01 -0.32 -12.41
CA TYR A 58 -1.61 -0.60 -12.72
C TYR A 58 -1.25 -0.32 -14.17
N LYS A 59 -2.12 -0.64 -15.14
CA LYS A 59 -1.81 -0.42 -16.55
C LYS A 59 -1.54 1.07 -16.88
N PRO A 60 -2.44 2.03 -16.54
CA PRO A 60 -2.16 3.44 -16.76
C PRO A 60 -0.90 3.96 -16.04
N GLN A 61 -0.57 3.41 -14.88
CA GLN A 61 0.66 3.75 -14.16
C GLN A 61 1.89 3.26 -14.92
N LEU A 62 1.92 1.98 -15.31
CA LEU A 62 3.06 1.41 -16.05
C LEU A 62 3.22 2.06 -17.44
N GLU A 63 2.13 2.38 -18.15
CA GLU A 63 2.18 3.18 -19.37
C GLU A 63 2.78 4.57 -19.16
N ARG A 64 2.62 5.17 -17.97
CA ARG A 64 3.30 6.42 -17.63
C ARG A 64 4.80 6.21 -17.42
N TYR A 65 5.20 5.11 -16.78
CA TYR A 65 6.62 4.78 -16.60
C TYR A 65 7.31 4.44 -17.93
N PHE A 66 6.70 3.62 -18.78
CA PHE A 66 7.26 3.26 -20.08
C PHE A 66 7.29 4.40 -21.12
N ARG A 67 6.63 5.53 -20.84
CA ARG A 67 6.81 6.77 -21.61
C ARG A 67 8.09 7.53 -21.24
N LEU A 68 8.64 7.27 -20.06
CA LEU A 68 9.78 7.98 -19.49
C LEU A 68 11.05 7.13 -19.46
N PHE A 69 10.89 5.82 -19.30
CA PHE A 69 11.97 4.84 -19.16
C PHE A 69 11.85 3.79 -20.26
N LEU A 70 13.00 3.29 -20.72
CA LEU A 70 13.06 2.17 -21.64
C LEU A 70 12.60 0.89 -20.93
N ARG A 71 12.14 -0.10 -21.70
CA ARG A 71 11.59 -1.36 -21.15
C ARG A 71 12.61 -2.13 -20.33
N ASP A 72 13.85 -2.17 -20.78
CA ASP A 72 14.99 -2.79 -20.11
C ASP A 72 15.39 -2.10 -18.79
N GLN A 73 14.92 -0.87 -18.56
CA GLN A 73 15.15 -0.12 -17.31
C GLN A 73 14.06 -0.36 -16.26
N VAL A 74 12.97 -1.07 -16.58
CA VAL A 74 11.89 -1.37 -15.65
C VAL A 74 11.59 -2.87 -15.58
N LYS A 75 11.98 -3.52 -14.49
CA LYS A 75 11.56 -4.89 -14.16
C LYS A 75 10.28 -4.90 -13.35
N VAL A 76 9.20 -5.44 -13.90
CA VAL A 76 7.96 -5.67 -13.17
C VAL A 76 7.98 -7.06 -12.55
N VAL A 77 7.64 -7.15 -11.26
CA VAL A 77 7.60 -8.41 -10.50
C VAL A 77 6.17 -8.64 -10.01
N LEU A 78 5.53 -9.73 -10.42
CA LEU A 78 4.23 -10.12 -9.87
C LEU A 78 4.42 -10.59 -8.42
N PHE A 79 3.59 -10.06 -7.52
CA PHE A 79 3.73 -10.38 -6.10
C PHE A 79 3.33 -11.81 -5.80
N GLU A 80 2.31 -12.31 -6.47
CA GLU A 80 1.82 -13.67 -6.33
C GLU A 80 2.91 -14.67 -6.73
N ARG A 81 3.59 -14.40 -7.85
CA ARG A 81 4.78 -15.16 -8.26
C ARG A 81 5.91 -15.03 -7.26
N PHE A 82 6.16 -13.83 -6.72
CA PHE A 82 7.18 -13.65 -5.70
C PHE A 82 6.89 -14.45 -4.42
N VAL A 83 5.62 -14.63 -4.04
CA VAL A 83 5.26 -15.45 -2.87
C VAL A 83 5.37 -16.95 -3.18
N GLU A 84 5.00 -17.38 -4.39
CA GLU A 84 5.10 -18.79 -4.82
C GLU A 84 6.54 -19.24 -5.10
N GLU A 85 7.35 -18.37 -5.68
CA GLU A 85 8.66 -18.66 -6.29
C GLU A 85 9.74 -17.67 -5.78
N THR A 86 9.77 -17.39 -4.47
CA THR A 86 10.57 -16.29 -3.88
C THR A 86 12.03 -16.30 -4.30
N GLN A 87 12.72 -17.44 -4.19
CA GLN A 87 14.15 -17.52 -4.54
C GLN A 87 14.38 -17.22 -6.02
N THR A 88 13.59 -17.83 -6.91
CA THR A 88 13.68 -17.60 -8.36
C THR A 88 13.47 -16.14 -8.72
N VAL A 89 12.48 -15.48 -8.11
CA VAL A 89 12.22 -14.06 -8.36
C VAL A 89 13.35 -13.18 -7.81
N ILE A 90 13.95 -13.52 -6.67
CA ILE A 90 15.11 -12.81 -6.14
C ILE A 90 16.31 -12.95 -7.07
N ASP A 91 16.59 -14.16 -7.56
CA ASP A 91 17.71 -14.41 -8.47
C ASP A 91 17.54 -13.62 -9.77
N GLU A 92 16.32 -13.58 -10.32
CA GLU A 92 15.98 -12.75 -11.47
C GLU A 92 16.18 -11.25 -11.19
N VAL A 93 15.80 -10.78 -10.00
CA VAL A 93 16.00 -9.39 -9.61
C VAL A 93 17.50 -9.11 -9.45
N CYS A 94 18.27 -9.95 -8.75
CA CYS A 94 19.73 -9.79 -8.63
C CYS A 94 20.42 -9.75 -9.99
N SER A 95 20.06 -10.67 -10.89
CA SER A 95 20.57 -10.70 -12.27
C SER A 95 20.20 -9.43 -13.04
N TYR A 96 18.93 -9.01 -12.96
CA TYR A 96 18.48 -7.74 -13.53
C TYR A 96 19.22 -6.53 -12.95
N LEU A 97 19.60 -6.61 -11.67
CA LEU A 97 20.36 -5.56 -11.01
C LEU A 97 21.86 -5.56 -11.38
N GLY A 98 22.35 -6.59 -12.07
CA GLY A 98 23.77 -6.76 -12.40
C GLY A 98 24.61 -7.33 -11.25
N PHE A 99 23.99 -7.91 -10.22
CA PHE A 99 24.71 -8.63 -9.18
C PHE A 99 25.09 -10.03 -9.68
N SER A 100 26.35 -10.44 -9.45
CA SER A 100 26.86 -11.75 -9.82
C SER A 100 26.35 -12.87 -8.90
N ASP A 101 26.02 -12.52 -7.66
CA ASP A 101 25.71 -13.48 -6.61
C ASP A 101 24.22 -13.43 -6.26
N SER A 102 23.58 -14.59 -6.22
CA SER A 102 22.23 -14.75 -5.67
C SER A 102 22.29 -14.72 -4.14
N ILE A 103 21.32 -14.06 -3.51
CA ILE A 103 21.17 -14.09 -2.06
C ILE A 103 20.44 -15.38 -1.68
N ASP A 104 21.06 -16.28 -0.91
CA ASP A 104 20.34 -17.44 -0.37
C ASP A 104 19.40 -17.00 0.75
N LEU A 105 18.09 -17.14 0.51
CA LEU A 105 17.05 -16.82 1.49
C LEU A 105 17.17 -17.62 2.79
N LYS A 106 17.82 -18.79 2.78
CA LYS A 106 18.02 -19.60 3.99
C LYS A 106 18.93 -18.93 5.00
N GLU A 107 19.83 -18.07 4.54
CA GLU A 107 20.79 -17.35 5.38
C GLU A 107 20.20 -16.03 5.93
N VAL A 108 19.08 -15.58 5.37
CA VAL A 108 18.41 -14.34 5.77
C VAL A 108 17.33 -14.65 6.80
N GLU A 109 17.41 -14.01 7.98
CA GLU A 109 16.33 -14.04 8.95
C GLU A 109 15.06 -13.40 8.35
N THR A 110 14.12 -14.25 7.94
CA THR A 110 12.84 -13.81 7.37
C THR A 110 11.93 -13.33 8.49
N HIS A 111 11.88 -12.01 8.71
CA HIS A 111 10.91 -11.42 9.62
C HIS A 111 9.55 -11.26 8.94
N ALA A 112 8.58 -12.10 9.30
CA ALA A 112 7.20 -11.95 8.86
C ALA A 112 6.47 -10.91 9.71
N ASN A 113 6.04 -9.80 9.09
CA ASN A 113 5.18 -8.83 9.74
C ASN A 113 3.75 -9.38 9.85
N ALA A 114 3.44 -10.01 10.99
CA ALA A 114 2.09 -10.45 11.31
C ALA A 114 1.14 -9.24 11.28
N SER A 115 0.28 -9.22 10.25
CA SER A 115 -0.75 -8.21 10.10
C SER A 115 -2.03 -8.71 10.78
N TRP A 116 -2.70 -7.82 11.49
CA TRP A 116 -3.96 -8.13 12.19
C TRP A 116 -5.04 -7.15 11.74
N TYR A 117 -6.29 -7.57 11.83
CA TYR A 117 -7.44 -6.77 11.44
C TYR A 117 -8.31 -6.44 12.65
N PRO A 118 -8.99 -5.27 12.66
CA PRO A 118 -9.94 -4.96 13.71
C PRO A 118 -11.18 -5.84 13.58
N ARG A 119 -11.50 -6.63 14.61
CA ARG A 119 -12.71 -7.48 14.61
C ARG A 119 -14.00 -6.65 14.57
N TRP A 120 -13.97 -5.44 15.11
CA TRP A 120 -15.10 -4.50 15.11
C TRP A 120 -14.74 -3.18 14.41
N PRO A 121 -14.72 -3.14 13.07
CA PRO A 121 -14.31 -1.96 12.30
C PRO A 121 -15.12 -0.70 12.67
N LYS A 122 -16.43 -0.83 12.91
CA LYS A 122 -17.31 0.28 13.30
C LYS A 122 -16.86 0.97 14.59
N THR A 123 -16.42 0.20 15.58
CA THR A 123 -15.88 0.75 16.85
C THR A 123 -14.58 1.51 16.61
N TYR A 124 -13.70 0.98 15.76
CA TYR A 124 -12.49 1.70 15.36
C TYR A 124 -12.81 2.99 14.61
N PHE A 125 -13.80 2.99 13.71
CA PHE A 125 -14.22 4.20 13.01
C PHE A 125 -14.76 5.27 13.97
N ALA A 126 -15.58 4.88 14.94
CA ALA A 126 -16.09 5.79 15.96
C ALA A 126 -14.95 6.40 16.79
N ILE A 127 -14.00 5.56 17.26
CA ILE A 127 -12.83 6.03 17.99
C ILE A 127 -11.98 6.96 17.12
N ASN A 128 -11.72 6.59 15.87
CA ASN A 128 -10.94 7.41 14.93
C ASN A 128 -11.64 8.73 14.62
N TYR A 129 -12.97 8.74 14.53
CA TYR A 129 -13.77 9.95 14.33
C TYR A 129 -13.66 10.89 15.54
N LEU A 130 -13.75 10.35 16.76
CA LEU A 130 -13.57 11.13 18.00
C LEU A 130 -12.14 11.66 18.16
N LEU A 131 -11.16 10.96 17.59
CA LEU A 131 -9.74 11.33 17.61
C LEU A 131 -9.31 12.12 16.36
N LYS A 132 -10.24 12.44 15.43
CA LYS A 132 -9.96 13.04 14.13
C LYS A 132 -9.31 14.42 14.31
N GLY A 133 -8.23 14.66 13.55
CA GLY A 133 -7.45 15.91 13.62
C GLY A 133 -6.48 16.00 14.81
N LYS A 134 -6.46 15.02 15.71
CA LYS A 134 -5.68 15.06 16.98
C LYS A 134 -4.62 13.95 17.09
N MET A 135 -4.55 13.06 16.09
CA MET A 135 -3.55 11.99 15.97
C MET A 135 -2.57 12.21 14.82
N ASP A 136 -2.16 13.45 14.59
CA ASP A 136 -1.12 13.75 13.60
C ASP A 136 0.26 13.34 14.15
N ARG A 137 0.53 12.03 14.17
CA ARG A 137 1.81 11.47 14.64
C ARG A 137 2.98 11.73 13.69
N TYR A 138 2.72 12.25 12.49
CA TYR A 138 3.74 12.40 11.44
C TYR A 138 3.97 13.84 11.01
N ARG A 139 3.22 14.82 11.53
CA ARG A 139 3.40 16.23 11.17
C ARG A 139 4.64 16.89 11.79
N HIS A 140 5.29 16.27 12.78
CA HIS A 140 6.30 16.94 13.60
C HIS A 140 7.68 16.27 13.57
N HIS A 141 8.01 15.54 12.52
CA HIS A 141 9.30 14.83 12.41
C HIS A 141 10.17 15.27 11.24
N TRP A 142 9.87 16.41 10.60
CA TRP A 142 10.80 16.97 9.62
C TRP A 142 11.87 17.82 10.31
N PRO A 143 13.17 17.51 10.18
CA PRO A 143 14.23 18.34 10.74
C PRO A 143 14.18 19.75 10.14
N GLY A 144 14.06 20.77 10.98
CA GLY A 144 14.06 22.18 10.56
C GLY A 144 12.70 22.80 10.25
N ASP A 145 11.59 22.07 10.44
CA ASP A 145 10.27 22.69 10.43
C ASP A 145 10.08 23.45 11.76
N PRO A 146 9.97 24.79 11.76
CA PRO A 146 9.71 25.53 12.99
C PRO A 146 8.39 25.00 13.57
N SER A 147 8.46 24.35 14.73
CA SER A 147 7.29 23.76 15.40
C SER A 147 6.37 24.84 16.00
N GLU A 148 6.15 25.94 15.30
CA GLU A 148 5.34 27.10 15.68
C GLU A 148 3.85 26.79 15.78
N TYR A 149 3.42 25.61 15.32
CA TYR A 149 2.16 25.03 15.76
C TYR A 149 2.34 24.41 17.15
N HIS A 150 2.54 25.28 18.14
CA HIS A 150 2.16 24.99 19.52
C HIS A 150 0.76 24.40 19.45
N THR A 151 0.63 23.09 19.71
CA THR A 151 -0.68 22.49 19.88
C THR A 151 -1.37 23.30 20.97
N SER A 152 -2.41 24.04 20.59
CA SER A 152 -3.29 24.78 21.49
C SER A 152 -3.51 23.96 22.75
N ASP A 153 -3.35 24.61 23.90
CA ASP A 153 -3.39 24.03 25.24
C ASP A 153 -4.46 22.93 25.37
N ILE A 154 -4.06 21.67 25.17
CA ILE A 154 -4.99 20.55 25.15
C ILE A 154 -5.50 20.40 26.58
N SER A 155 -6.76 20.76 26.82
CA SER A 155 -7.40 20.66 28.13
C SER A 155 -7.14 19.30 28.78
N PHE A 156 -6.95 19.27 30.11
CA PHE A 156 -6.74 18.03 30.86
C PHE A 156 -7.81 16.98 30.57
N LYS A 157 -9.09 17.39 30.41
CA LYS A 157 -10.20 16.51 30.05
C LYS A 157 -9.96 15.83 28.70
N GLU A 158 -9.43 16.55 27.73
CA GLU A 158 -9.13 16.03 26.41
C GLU A 158 -7.93 15.07 26.43
N ARG A 159 -6.89 15.37 27.23
CA ARG A 159 -5.77 14.45 27.47
C ARG A 159 -6.26 13.14 28.09
N LEU A 160 -7.15 13.22 29.08
CA LEU A 160 -7.73 12.05 29.74
C LEU A 160 -8.59 11.23 28.77
N LEU A 161 -9.49 11.87 28.03
CA LEU A 161 -10.33 11.23 27.03
C LEU A 161 -9.49 10.53 25.96
N ARG A 162 -8.44 11.21 25.46
CA ARG A 162 -7.51 10.64 24.48
C ARG A 162 -6.76 9.42 25.02
N SER A 163 -6.26 9.50 26.25
CA SER A 163 -5.61 8.38 26.93
C SER A 163 -6.56 7.19 27.07
N LEU A 164 -7.81 7.46 27.47
CA LEU A 164 -8.86 6.44 27.59
C LEU A 164 -9.17 5.78 26.24
N LEU A 165 -9.41 6.57 25.18
CA LEU A 165 -9.71 6.05 23.85
C LEU A 165 -8.55 5.25 23.26
N ILE A 166 -7.29 5.66 23.48
CA ILE A 166 -6.11 4.90 23.07
C ILE A 166 -6.02 3.58 23.83
N ARG A 167 -6.28 3.56 25.15
CA ARG A 167 -6.32 2.34 25.95
C ARG A 167 -7.43 1.40 25.50
N LEU A 168 -8.64 1.92 25.29
CA LEU A 168 -9.78 1.16 24.78
C LEU A 168 -9.43 0.50 23.45
N ARG A 169 -8.88 1.27 22.51
CA ARG A 169 -8.45 0.79 21.19
C ARG A 169 -7.42 -0.35 21.27
N ARG A 170 -6.48 -0.29 22.21
CA ARG A 170 -5.49 -1.36 22.41
C ARG A 170 -6.09 -2.67 22.94
N ARG A 171 -7.23 -2.59 23.63
CA ARG A 171 -7.96 -3.74 24.18
C ARG A 171 -9.02 -4.31 23.24
N LEU A 172 -9.29 -3.66 22.12
CA LEU A 172 -10.27 -4.16 21.17
C LEU A 172 -9.77 -5.47 20.53
N PRO A 173 -10.69 -6.42 20.28
CA PRO A 173 -10.33 -7.70 19.71
C PRO A 173 -9.78 -7.53 18.30
N LYS A 174 -8.76 -8.34 18.02
CA LYS A 174 -8.10 -8.47 16.72
C LYS A 174 -8.53 -9.79 16.09
N GLN A 175 -8.44 -9.86 14.77
CA GLN A 175 -8.63 -11.08 14.00
C GLN A 175 -7.47 -11.23 13.02
N ASP A 176 -7.09 -12.46 12.71
CA ASP A 176 -5.95 -12.74 11.82
C ASP A 176 -6.37 -12.82 10.35
N SER A 177 -7.66 -13.02 10.09
CA SER A 177 -8.22 -13.08 8.74
C SER A 177 -8.78 -11.73 8.28
N TYR A 178 -8.75 -11.54 6.95
CA TYR A 178 -9.40 -10.41 6.33
C TYR A 178 -10.89 -10.37 6.67
N PRO A 179 -11.47 -9.18 6.90
CA PRO A 179 -12.93 -9.07 6.91
C PRO A 179 -13.47 -9.50 5.54
N SER A 180 -14.52 -10.32 5.55
CA SER A 180 -15.25 -10.66 4.32
C SER A 180 -15.71 -9.39 3.63
N MET A 181 -15.43 -9.28 2.33
CA MET A 181 -16.05 -8.26 1.49
C MET A 181 -17.47 -8.71 1.15
N ASP A 182 -18.36 -7.76 0.91
CA ASP A 182 -19.65 -8.06 0.27
C ASP A 182 -19.41 -8.58 -1.16
N ASP A 183 -20.04 -9.69 -1.51
CA ASP A 183 -19.82 -10.37 -2.80
C ASP A 183 -20.16 -9.45 -4.00
N SER A 184 -21.22 -8.66 -3.89
CA SER A 184 -21.64 -7.74 -4.96
C SER A 184 -20.63 -6.62 -5.16
N LEU A 185 -20.04 -6.12 -4.07
CA LEU A 185 -18.96 -5.14 -4.13
C LEU A 185 -17.69 -5.76 -4.72
N GLN A 186 -17.32 -6.96 -4.29
CA GLN A 186 -16.17 -7.67 -4.81
C GLN A 186 -16.29 -7.87 -6.32
N GLU A 187 -17.44 -8.34 -6.80
CA GLU A 187 -17.71 -8.51 -8.23
C GLU A 187 -17.62 -7.18 -9.00
N ARG A 188 -18.15 -6.10 -8.42
CA ARG A 188 -18.07 -4.75 -9.02
C ARG A 188 -16.63 -4.26 -9.12
N LEU A 189 -15.82 -4.43 -8.07
CA LEU A 189 -14.40 -4.05 -8.06
C LEU A 189 -13.59 -4.89 -9.05
N THR A 190 -13.84 -6.20 -9.05
CA THR A 190 -13.31 -7.14 -10.03
C THR A 190 -13.56 -6.66 -11.46
N ARG A 191 -14.82 -6.36 -11.82
CA ARG A 191 -15.16 -5.87 -13.17
C ARG A 191 -14.49 -4.54 -13.49
N LEU A 192 -14.41 -3.64 -12.49
CA LEU A 192 -13.76 -2.34 -12.66
C LEU A 192 -12.26 -2.50 -12.94
N TYR A 193 -11.56 -3.29 -12.15
CA TYR A 193 -10.11 -3.50 -12.27
C TYR A 193 -9.75 -4.31 -13.51
N ALA A 194 -10.52 -5.34 -13.84
CA ALA A 194 -10.42 -6.05 -15.11
C ALA A 194 -10.44 -5.09 -16.31
N ARG A 195 -11.44 -4.19 -16.34
CA ARG A 195 -11.57 -3.21 -17.42
C ARG A 195 -10.38 -2.23 -17.46
N LYS A 196 -9.88 -1.80 -16.30
CA LYS A 196 -8.80 -0.79 -16.23
C LYS A 196 -7.40 -1.37 -16.46
N ASN A 197 -7.20 -2.64 -16.13
CA ASN A 197 -5.93 -3.35 -16.28
C ASN A 197 -5.92 -4.30 -17.48
N ARG A 198 -6.97 -4.34 -18.31
CA ARG A 198 -7.03 -5.19 -19.51
C ARG A 198 -5.78 -5.07 -20.39
N GLY A 199 -5.16 -6.21 -20.70
CA GLY A 199 -3.97 -6.29 -21.53
C GLY A 199 -2.70 -5.86 -20.80
N ILE A 200 -2.71 -5.89 -19.46
CA ILE A 200 -1.51 -5.64 -18.66
C ILE A 200 -0.48 -6.75 -18.86
N GLY A 201 -0.89 -8.00 -19.08
CA GLY A 201 0.00 -9.12 -19.39
C GLY A 201 0.92 -8.85 -20.58
N ASN A 202 0.38 -8.25 -21.66
CA ASN A 202 1.16 -7.84 -22.83
C ASN A 202 2.19 -6.74 -22.49
N LEU A 203 1.87 -5.90 -21.52
CA LEU A 203 2.69 -4.78 -21.13
C LEU A 203 3.84 -5.21 -20.20
N VAL A 204 3.60 -6.21 -19.34
CA VAL A 204 4.62 -6.77 -18.43
C VAL A 204 5.31 -8.03 -18.97
N GLU A 205 4.91 -8.50 -20.15
CA GLU A 205 5.45 -9.72 -20.80
C GLU A 205 5.36 -10.96 -19.90
N ALA A 206 4.31 -11.05 -19.10
CA ALA A 206 4.07 -12.14 -18.15
C ALA A 206 2.63 -12.65 -18.23
N ASN A 207 2.42 -13.92 -17.90
CA ASN A 207 1.10 -14.53 -17.83
C ASN A 207 0.38 -14.08 -16.54
N VAL A 208 -0.18 -12.87 -16.57
CA VAL A 208 -0.95 -12.31 -15.46
C VAL A 208 -2.26 -13.07 -15.26
N GLY A 209 -2.82 -13.67 -16.32
CA GLY A 209 -4.05 -14.48 -16.27
C GLY A 209 -3.98 -15.67 -15.32
N LYS A 210 -2.77 -16.20 -15.03
CA LYS A 210 -2.56 -17.24 -13.99
C LYS A 210 -3.03 -16.76 -12.61
N TYR A 211 -2.80 -15.48 -12.31
CA TYR A 211 -3.02 -14.90 -10.99
C TYR A 211 -4.31 -14.08 -10.92
N TRP A 212 -4.65 -13.38 -12.00
CA TRP A 212 -5.84 -12.55 -12.05
C TRP A 212 -6.81 -13.12 -13.08
N PRO A 213 -8.02 -13.53 -12.67
CA PRO A 213 -8.96 -14.22 -13.55
C PRO A 213 -9.58 -13.33 -14.65
N PHE A 214 -9.04 -12.15 -14.91
CA PHE A 214 -9.68 -11.12 -15.73
C PHE A 214 -8.77 -10.42 -16.74
N ASP A 215 -7.57 -10.97 -17.01
CA ASP A 215 -6.73 -10.51 -18.13
C ASP A 215 -7.04 -11.29 -19.41
#